data_AF-A0A2S7ENC9-F1
#
_entry.id   AF-A0A2S7ENC9-F1
#
_cell.length_a   1.000
_cell.length_b   1.000
_cell.length_c   1.000
_cell.angle_alpha   90.00
_cell.angle_beta   90.00
_cell.angle_gamma   90.00
#
_symmetry.space_group_name_H-M   'P 1'
#
loop_
_entity.id
_entity.type
_entity.pdbx_description
1 polymer ?
#
loop_
_entity_poly.entity_id
_entity_poly.type
_entity_poly.pdbx_seq_one_letter_code
_entity_poly.pdbx_strand_id
1 'polypeptide(L)'
;MPEKFLTEAHSSGFGFRVAYQQPVKIDFGGSKGAEAIANTFEDALVYQNIEFFKSLQGGGLAKKIRESIMSSKDVAELSSSIQADLKTGDKAEFSMTLLESSDLDEVVLPDYIDKGLLWLIAQLKRKEDDVAGKLLLAPTSPDDAAPAPSGVKP
;
A
#
# COMPACT_ATOMS: atom_id res chain seq x y z
N MET A 1 10.41 6.48 8.95
CA MET A 1 11.30 7.60 8.58
C MET A 1 10.47 8.75 8.03
N PRO A 2 10.82 10.02 8.26
CA PRO A 2 10.16 11.15 7.61
C PRO A 2 10.22 11.05 6.07
N GLU A 3 9.10 11.35 5.40
CA GLU A 3 8.91 11.23 3.94
C GLU A 3 10.00 11.95 3.13
N LYS A 4 10.45 13.11 3.60
CA LYS A 4 11.49 13.93 2.95
C LYS A 4 12.84 13.21 2.78
N PHE A 5 13.11 12.18 3.57
CA PHE A 5 14.36 11.41 3.49
C PHE A 5 14.25 10.21 2.55
N LEU A 6 13.06 9.96 1.99
CA LEU A 6 12.83 8.86 1.06
C LEU A 6 13.01 9.27 -0.40
N THR A 7 13.25 10.55 -0.68
CA THR A 7 13.34 11.09 -2.04
C THR A 7 14.61 11.91 -2.21
N GLU A 8 15.26 11.77 -3.36
CA GLU A 8 16.37 12.63 -3.75
C GLU A 8 16.24 13.01 -5.23
N ALA A 9 16.57 14.26 -5.55
CA ALA A 9 16.56 14.78 -6.91
C ALA A 9 17.97 15.26 -7.27
N HIS A 10 18.48 14.80 -8.40
CA HIS A 10 19.76 15.20 -8.95
C HIS A 10 19.59 16.38 -9.92
N SER A 11 20.61 17.23 -10.02
CA SER A 11 20.63 18.42 -10.88
C SER A 11 20.47 18.12 -12.37
N SER A 12 20.69 16.87 -12.79
CA SER A 12 20.46 16.39 -14.16
C SER A 12 18.99 16.10 -14.47
N GLY A 13 18.07 16.32 -13.53
CA GLY A 13 16.62 16.09 -13.70
C GLY A 13 16.16 14.66 -13.38
N PHE A 14 17.08 13.77 -13.02
CA PHE A 14 16.78 12.45 -12.48
C PHE A 14 16.48 12.54 -10.99
N GLY A 15 15.58 11.71 -10.49
CA GLY A 15 15.33 11.55 -9.07
C GLY A 15 15.00 10.11 -8.75
N PHE A 16 15.14 9.74 -7.47
CA PHE A 16 14.71 8.44 -6.98
C PHE A 16 13.87 8.59 -5.71
N ARG A 17 13.06 7.58 -5.46
CA ARG A 17 12.35 7.38 -4.20
C ARG A 17 12.56 5.97 -3.69
N VAL A 18 12.80 5.82 -2.40
CA VAL A 18 12.85 4.52 -1.73
C VAL A 18 11.49 4.23 -1.11
N ALA A 19 10.87 3.12 -1.50
CA ALA A 19 9.63 2.61 -0.94
C ALA A 19 9.90 1.25 -0.30
N TYR A 20 9.68 1.13 1.00
CA TYR A 20 9.88 -0.10 1.76
C TYR A 20 8.84 -0.22 2.87
N GLN A 21 8.58 -1.44 3.32
CA GLN A 21 7.63 -1.72 4.40
C GLN A 21 7.98 -0.93 5.66
N GLN A 22 7.00 -0.25 6.23
CA GLN A 22 7.11 0.48 7.49
C GLN A 22 6.13 -0.10 8.51
N PRO A 23 6.42 -0.06 9.81
CA PRO A 23 5.47 -0.49 10.82
C PRO A 23 4.17 0.31 10.72
N VAL A 24 3.03 -0.39 10.80
CA VAL A 24 1.70 0.22 10.78
C VAL A 24 1.01 -0.01 12.11
N LYS A 25 0.14 0.92 12.52
CA LYS A 25 -0.68 0.77 13.72
C LYS A 25 -2.05 0.24 13.34
N ILE A 26 -2.44 -0.88 13.92
CA ILE A 26 -3.72 -1.53 13.66
C ILE A 26 -4.51 -1.74 14.96
N ASP A 27 -5.83 -1.71 14.84
CA ASP A 27 -6.74 -2.14 15.88
C ASP A 27 -7.07 -3.62 15.63
N PHE A 28 -6.70 -4.51 16.55
CA PHE A 28 -6.88 -5.95 16.39
C PHE A 28 -7.02 -6.67 17.72
N GLY A 29 -7.95 -7.63 17.82
CA GLY A 29 -8.02 -8.53 18.98
C GLY A 29 -8.27 -7.84 20.33
N GLY A 30 -8.93 -6.67 20.32
CA GLY A 30 -9.15 -5.83 21.50
C GLY A 30 -7.99 -4.87 21.82
N SER A 31 -6.84 -5.02 21.17
CA SER A 31 -5.74 -4.05 21.23
C SER A 31 -6.00 -2.90 20.26
N LYS A 32 -5.78 -1.67 20.71
CA LYS A 32 -5.86 -0.46 19.87
C LYS A 32 -4.48 0.08 19.54
N GLY A 33 -4.25 0.41 18.28
CA GLY A 33 -3.01 0.99 17.78
C GLY A 33 -1.78 0.09 18.01
N ALA A 34 -1.96 -1.23 18.00
CA ALA A 34 -0.86 -2.18 18.10
C ALA A 34 0.00 -2.12 16.84
N GLU A 35 1.32 -2.21 17.02
CA GLU A 35 2.27 -2.13 15.91
C GLU A 35 2.35 -3.49 15.18
N ALA A 36 2.06 -3.48 13.89
CA ALA A 36 2.23 -4.62 12.98
C ALA A 36 3.39 -4.33 12.02
N ILE A 37 4.28 -5.30 11.86
CA ILE A 37 5.47 -5.19 11.01
C ILE A 37 5.34 -6.22 9.89
N ALA A 38 5.16 -5.73 8.68
CA ALA A 38 5.05 -6.56 7.49
C ALA A 38 6.43 -7.05 7.00
N ASN A 39 6.49 -8.30 6.55
CA ASN A 39 7.67 -8.91 5.95
C ASN A 39 7.63 -8.86 4.42
N THR A 40 6.43 -8.89 3.84
CA THR A 40 6.23 -8.92 2.39
C THR A 40 5.19 -7.86 1.99
N PHE A 41 4.75 -7.87 0.73
CA PHE A 41 3.68 -6.98 0.30
C PHE A 41 2.32 -7.50 0.78
N GLU A 42 2.14 -8.82 0.79
CA GLU A 42 0.86 -9.46 1.09
C GLU A 42 0.43 -9.26 2.55
N ASP A 43 1.33 -9.41 3.52
CA ASP A 43 0.99 -9.14 4.93
C ASP A 43 0.82 -7.63 5.19
N ALA A 44 1.57 -6.76 4.53
CA ALA A 44 1.33 -5.32 4.56
C ALA A 44 -0.08 -4.96 4.07
N LEU A 45 -0.51 -5.57 2.96
CA LEU A 45 -1.84 -5.37 2.40
C LEU A 45 -2.93 -5.88 3.35
N VAL A 46 -2.70 -7.02 4.01
CA VAL A 46 -3.65 -7.57 4.99
C VAL A 46 -3.79 -6.67 6.21
N TYR A 47 -2.70 -6.20 6.81
CA TYR A 47 -2.75 -5.34 8.00
C TYR A 47 -3.50 -4.03 7.74
N GLN A 48 -3.37 -3.48 6.54
CA GLN A 48 -4.08 -2.26 6.14
C GLN A 48 -5.58 -2.48 5.95
N ASN A 49 -6.02 -3.73 5.71
CA ASN A 49 -7.39 -4.06 5.27
C ASN A 49 -7.99 -5.28 5.99
N ILE A 50 -7.84 -5.35 7.31
CA ILE A 50 -8.27 -6.53 8.10
C ILE A 50 -9.72 -6.94 7.83
N GLU A 51 -10.66 -5.98 7.81
CA GLU A 51 -12.07 -6.31 7.61
C GLU A 51 -12.37 -6.80 6.19
N PHE A 52 -11.70 -6.26 5.17
CA PHE A 52 -11.81 -6.76 3.79
C PHE A 52 -11.31 -8.21 3.68
N PHE A 53 -10.12 -8.52 4.22
CA PHE A 53 -9.59 -9.89 4.14
C PHE A 53 -10.36 -10.89 5.01
N LYS A 54 -11.10 -10.41 6.01
CA LYS A 54 -12.03 -11.21 6.80
C LYS A 54 -13.29 -11.59 6.02
N SER A 55 -13.75 -10.74 5.09
CA SER A 55 -14.91 -11.00 4.25
C SER A 55 -14.55 -11.65 2.90
N LEU A 56 -13.30 -11.50 2.44
CA LEU A 56 -12.83 -12.01 1.15
C LEU A 56 -13.14 -13.50 1.00
N GLN A 57 -13.90 -13.82 -0.04
CA GLN A 57 -14.21 -15.19 -0.42
C GLN A 57 -13.13 -15.74 -1.34
N GLY A 58 -12.90 -17.05 -1.28
CA GLY A 58 -11.88 -17.69 -2.09
C GLY A 58 -11.35 -18.97 -1.45
N GLY A 59 -10.52 -19.67 -2.21
CA GLY A 59 -9.80 -20.86 -1.78
C GLY A 59 -8.40 -20.54 -1.26
N GLY A 60 -7.56 -21.57 -1.23
CA GLY A 60 -6.11 -21.46 -1.06
C GLY A 60 -5.66 -20.50 0.04
N LEU A 61 -4.76 -19.60 -0.32
CA LEU A 61 -4.14 -18.64 0.60
C LEU A 61 -5.13 -17.58 1.11
N ALA A 62 -6.11 -17.15 0.31
CA ALA A 62 -7.15 -16.21 0.76
C ALA A 62 -7.97 -16.78 1.92
N LYS A 63 -8.38 -18.06 1.81
CA LYS A 63 -9.08 -18.77 2.89
C LYS A 63 -8.22 -18.84 4.16
N LYS A 64 -6.94 -19.20 4.04
CA LYS A 64 -6.03 -19.33 5.18
C LYS A 64 -5.80 -17.99 5.89
N ILE A 65 -5.59 -16.91 5.14
CA ILE A 65 -5.47 -15.55 5.71
C ILE A 65 -6.73 -15.18 6.49
N ARG A 66 -7.91 -15.44 5.92
CA ARG A 66 -9.18 -15.21 6.62
C ARG A 66 -9.30 -16.02 7.91
N GLU A 67 -8.95 -17.30 7.88
CA GLU A 67 -8.93 -18.15 9.08
C GLU A 67 -7.92 -17.66 10.13
N SER A 68 -6.73 -17.21 9.70
CA SER A 68 -5.73 -16.58 10.56
C SER A 68 -6.26 -15.32 11.24
N ILE A 69 -6.96 -14.44 10.50
CA ILE A 69 -7.62 -13.24 11.06
C ILE A 69 -8.68 -13.61 12.10
N MET A 70 -9.49 -14.65 11.84
CA MET A 70 -10.58 -15.05 12.73
C MET A 70 -10.13 -15.78 13.99
N SER A 71 -9.00 -16.47 13.94
CA SER A 71 -8.50 -17.30 15.04
C SER A 71 -7.48 -16.62 15.95
N SER A 72 -6.79 -15.60 15.45
CA SER A 72 -5.76 -14.87 16.20
C SER A 72 -6.36 -13.92 17.22
N LYS A 73 -5.79 -13.89 18.42
CA LYS A 73 -6.25 -13.03 19.53
C LYS A 73 -5.57 -11.68 19.58
N ASP A 74 -4.38 -11.57 19.01
CA ASP A 74 -3.58 -10.34 19.00
C ASP A 74 -2.73 -10.25 17.73
N VAL A 75 -2.02 -9.13 17.56
CA VAL A 75 -1.18 -8.87 16.38
C VAL A 75 -0.01 -9.84 16.28
N ALA A 76 0.51 -10.35 17.40
CA ALA A 76 1.66 -11.27 17.40
C ALA A 76 1.24 -12.66 16.89
N GLU A 77 0.11 -13.17 17.37
CA GLU A 77 -0.50 -14.41 16.86
C GLU A 77 -0.85 -14.25 15.37
N LEU A 78 -1.50 -13.13 15.00
CA LEU A 78 -1.87 -12.85 13.61
C LEU A 78 -0.66 -12.84 12.68
N SER A 79 0.39 -12.10 13.05
CA SER A 79 1.61 -11.96 12.26
C SER A 79 2.29 -13.31 12.06
N SER A 80 2.36 -14.12 13.12
CA SER A 80 2.96 -15.45 13.06
C SER A 80 2.17 -16.40 12.15
N SER A 81 0.84 -16.35 12.25
CA SER A 81 -0.06 -17.20 11.44
C SER A 81 -0.01 -16.84 9.96
N ILE A 82 -0.16 -15.54 9.63
CA ILE A 82 -0.06 -15.05 8.24
C ILE A 82 1.32 -15.36 7.66
N GLN A 83 2.40 -15.15 8.42
CA GLN A 83 3.74 -15.44 7.92
C GLN A 83 3.92 -16.93 7.60
N ALA A 84 3.35 -17.84 8.40
CA ALA A 84 3.38 -19.27 8.14
C ALA A 84 2.58 -19.63 6.87
N ASP A 85 1.40 -19.03 6.69
CA ASP A 85 0.57 -19.22 5.52
C ASP A 85 1.26 -18.71 4.25
N LEU A 86 1.84 -17.50 4.27
CA LEU A 86 2.51 -16.88 3.13
C LEU A 86 3.79 -17.61 2.70
N LYS A 87 4.46 -18.36 3.61
CA LYS A 87 5.64 -19.17 3.28
C LYS A 87 5.31 -20.36 2.38
N THR A 88 4.09 -20.90 2.48
CA THR A 88 3.69 -22.13 1.80
C THR A 88 2.54 -21.93 0.82
N GLY A 89 1.86 -20.79 0.88
CA GLY A 89 0.73 -20.45 0.03
C GLY A 89 1.12 -20.02 -1.36
N ASP A 90 0.19 -20.21 -2.30
CA ASP A 90 0.32 -19.72 -3.66
C ASP A 90 -0.05 -18.23 -3.73
N LYS A 91 0.97 -17.39 -3.90
CA LYS A 91 0.83 -15.94 -4.00
C LYS A 91 0.17 -15.49 -5.29
N ALA A 92 0.31 -16.25 -6.38
CA ALA A 92 -0.33 -15.94 -7.65
C ALA A 92 -1.83 -16.23 -7.57
N GLU A 93 -2.21 -17.37 -6.98
CA GLU A 93 -3.61 -17.69 -6.68
C GLU A 93 -4.26 -16.63 -5.78
N PHE A 94 -3.56 -16.21 -4.71
CA PHE A 94 -4.01 -15.14 -3.84
C PHE A 94 -4.24 -13.83 -4.59
N SER A 95 -3.28 -13.43 -5.44
CA SER A 95 -3.39 -12.21 -6.22
C SER A 95 -4.55 -12.27 -7.21
N MET A 96 -4.79 -13.43 -7.85
CA MET A 96 -5.92 -13.60 -8.75
C MET A 96 -7.25 -13.50 -7.99
N THR A 97 -7.36 -14.17 -6.83
CA THR A 97 -8.54 -14.08 -5.97
C THR A 97 -8.84 -12.64 -5.58
N LEU A 98 -7.80 -11.85 -5.28
CA LEU A 98 -7.95 -10.43 -4.97
C LEU A 98 -8.42 -9.63 -6.19
N LEU A 99 -7.81 -9.83 -7.37
CA LEU A 99 -8.15 -9.12 -8.61
C LEU A 99 -9.56 -9.45 -9.13
N GLU A 100 -10.08 -10.63 -8.79
CA GLU A 100 -11.44 -11.06 -9.13
C GLU A 100 -12.51 -10.56 -8.15
N SER A 101 -12.12 -9.92 -7.03
CA SER A 101 -13.06 -9.39 -6.05
C SER A 101 -13.85 -8.21 -6.62
N SER A 102 -15.18 -8.21 -6.40
CA SER A 102 -16.03 -7.05 -6.72
C SER A 102 -15.68 -5.82 -5.89
N ASP A 103 -15.11 -6.03 -4.72
CA ASP A 103 -14.88 -5.00 -3.71
C ASP A 103 -13.40 -4.54 -3.72
N LEU A 104 -12.66 -4.84 -4.80
CA LEU A 104 -11.24 -4.49 -4.94
C LEU A 104 -10.98 -2.98 -4.78
N ASP A 105 -11.93 -2.15 -5.23
CA ASP A 105 -11.84 -0.70 -5.13
C ASP A 105 -11.88 -0.19 -3.67
N GLU A 106 -12.33 -1.02 -2.72
CA GLU A 106 -12.33 -0.71 -1.29
C GLU A 106 -10.98 -1.02 -0.61
N VAL A 107 -10.08 -1.73 -1.31
CA VAL A 107 -8.78 -2.13 -0.77
C VAL A 107 -7.83 -0.94 -0.74
N VAL A 108 -7.38 -0.59 0.46
CA VAL A 108 -6.38 0.46 0.68
C VAL A 108 -4.98 -0.11 0.46
N LEU A 109 -4.20 0.51 -0.41
CA LEU A 109 -2.80 0.10 -0.62
C LEU A 109 -1.95 0.39 0.62
N PRO A 110 -0.91 -0.43 0.90
CA PRO A 110 0.08 -0.08 1.92
C PRO A 110 0.72 1.27 1.61
N ASP A 111 0.80 2.14 2.62
CA ASP A 111 1.28 3.54 2.51
C ASP A 111 2.57 3.70 1.70
N TYR A 112 3.53 2.80 1.87
CA TYR A 112 4.83 2.89 1.19
C TYR A 112 4.71 2.69 -0.31
N ILE A 113 3.81 1.80 -0.75
CA ILE A 113 3.51 1.56 -2.16
C ILE A 113 2.71 2.72 -2.72
N ASP A 114 1.64 3.13 -2.03
CA ASP A 114 0.76 4.22 -2.49
C ASP A 114 1.56 5.50 -2.74
N LYS A 115 2.30 5.96 -1.73
CA LYS A 115 3.15 7.15 -1.85
C LYS A 115 4.27 6.97 -2.86
N GLY A 116 4.80 5.75 -3.00
CA GLY A 116 5.79 5.39 -4.02
C GLY A 116 5.26 5.57 -5.45
N LEU A 117 4.05 5.06 -5.71
CA LEU A 117 3.38 5.15 -7.00
C LEU A 117 2.95 6.59 -7.31
N LEU A 118 2.39 7.32 -6.34
CA LEU A 118 2.04 8.73 -6.50
C LEU A 118 3.26 9.58 -6.85
N TRP A 119 4.40 9.34 -6.19
CA TRP A 119 5.66 9.99 -6.53
C TRP A 119 6.11 9.67 -7.95
N LEU A 120 6.04 8.39 -8.36
CA LEU A 120 6.42 7.95 -9.71
C LEU A 120 5.54 8.59 -10.78
N ILE A 121 4.21 8.62 -10.56
CA ILE A 121 3.24 9.29 -11.44
C ILE A 121 3.61 10.77 -11.60
N ALA A 122 3.98 11.45 -10.51
CA ALA A 122 4.42 12.84 -10.58
C ALA A 122 5.72 13.02 -11.39
N GLN A 123 6.67 12.08 -11.30
CA GLN A 123 7.89 12.12 -12.11
C GLN A 123 7.60 11.92 -13.60
N LEU A 124 6.69 10.99 -13.93
CA LEU A 124 6.28 10.72 -15.31
C LEU A 124 5.59 11.93 -15.93
N LYS A 125 4.64 12.56 -15.22
CA LYS A 125 3.98 13.80 -15.67
C LYS A 125 4.97 14.93 -15.91
N ARG A 126 5.91 15.15 -14.98
CA ARG A 126 6.99 16.13 -15.17
C ARG A 126 7.76 15.86 -16.46
N LYS A 127 8.10 14.59 -16.72
CA LYS A 127 8.88 14.24 -17.90
C LYS A 127 8.09 14.37 -19.20
N GLU A 128 6.80 14.04 -19.17
CA GLU A 128 5.88 14.24 -20.30
C GLU A 128 5.79 15.73 -20.67
N ASP A 129 5.63 16.61 -19.68
CA ASP A 129 5.55 18.05 -19.89
C ASP A 129 6.87 18.65 -20.43
N ASP A 130 8.01 18.20 -19.90
CA ASP A 130 9.36 18.54 -20.40
C ASP A 130 9.52 18.16 -21.89
N VAL A 131 9.11 16.94 -22.26
CA VAL A 131 9.14 16.47 -23.66
C VAL A 131 8.15 17.24 -24.53
N ALA A 132 6.99 17.63 -24.00
CA ALA A 132 5.99 18.43 -24.71
C ALA A 132 6.36 19.91 -24.85
N GLY A 133 7.53 20.34 -24.35
CA GLY A 133 7.98 21.74 -24.39
C GLY A 133 7.16 22.67 -23.49
N LYS A 134 6.36 22.12 -22.57
CA LYS A 134 5.70 22.90 -21.53
C LYS A 134 6.78 23.22 -20.48
N LEU A 135 7.19 24.48 -20.42
CA LEU A 135 8.16 24.96 -19.43
C LEU A 135 7.72 24.55 -18.01
N LEU A 136 8.49 23.69 -17.34
CA LEU A 136 8.31 23.39 -15.93
C LEU A 136 9.36 24.11 -15.08
N LEU A 137 8.88 24.99 -14.21
CA LEU A 137 9.62 25.66 -13.15
C LEU A 137 9.84 24.67 -11.99
N ALA A 138 11.06 24.13 -11.87
CA ALA A 138 11.61 23.41 -10.71
C ALA A 138 10.84 22.14 -10.20
N PRO A 139 11.53 21.20 -9.52
CA PRO A 139 10.88 20.02 -8.95
C PRO A 139 9.96 20.40 -7.78
N THR A 140 8.64 20.22 -7.94
CA THR A 140 7.65 20.37 -6.87
C THR A 140 7.57 19.11 -6.01
N SER A 141 7.54 19.28 -4.69
CA SER A 141 7.24 18.19 -3.75
C SER A 141 5.74 17.86 -3.79
N PRO A 142 5.31 16.67 -3.34
CA PRO A 142 3.88 16.33 -3.25
C PRO A 142 3.06 17.30 -2.38
N ASP A 143 3.70 17.97 -1.42
CA ASP A 143 3.06 19.01 -0.57
C ASP A 143 2.73 20.30 -1.32
N ASP A 144 3.30 20.53 -2.51
CA ASP A 144 3.07 21.75 -3.31
C ASP A 144 1.89 21.59 -4.29
N ALA A 145 1.31 20.39 -4.39
CA ALA A 145 0.12 20.15 -5.20
C ALA A 145 -1.11 20.70 -4.46
N ALA A 146 -1.47 21.96 -4.77
CA ALA A 146 -2.71 22.56 -4.32
C ALA A 146 -3.91 21.60 -4.54
N PRO A 147 -4.86 21.52 -3.59
CA PRO A 147 -6.03 20.67 -3.74
C PRO A 147 -6.82 21.11 -4.98
N ALA A 148 -7.12 20.17 -5.86
CA ALA A 148 -7.96 20.42 -7.02
C ALA A 148 -9.31 21.03 -6.58
N PRO A 149 -9.83 22.06 -7.27
CA PRO A 149 -11.11 22.64 -6.91
C PRO A 149 -12.21 21.59 -7.07
N SER A 150 -12.96 21.37 -5.97
CA SER A 150 -14.13 20.51 -5.94
C SER A 150 -15.22 21.07 -6.87
N GLY A 151 -15.25 20.57 -8.10
CA GLY A 151 -16.32 20.81 -9.07
C GLY A 151 -17.30 19.64 -9.09
N VAL A 152 -18.08 19.50 -8.02
CA VAL A 152 -19.29 18.66 -8.05
C VAL A 152 -20.43 19.47 -8.64
N LYS A 153 -21.12 18.92 -9.66
CA LYS A 153 -22.61 18.88 -9.77
C LYS A 153 -23.10 18.38 -11.14
N PRO A 154 -24.37 17.96 -11.21
CA PRO A 154 -25.05 16.90 -10.48
C PRO A 154 -25.23 15.63 -11.33
#